data_AF-A0A146G1R1-F1
#
_entry.id   AF-A0A146G1R1-F1
#
_cell.length_a   1.000
_cell.length_b   1.000
_cell.length_c   1.000
_cell.angle_alpha   90.00
_cell.angle_beta   90.00
_cell.angle_gamma   90.00
#
_symmetry.space_group_name_H-M   'P 1'
#
loop_
_entity.id
_entity.type
_entity.pdbx_description
1 polymer ?
#
loop_
_entity_poly.entity_id
_entity_poly.type
_entity_poly.pdbx_seq_one_letter_code
_entity_poly.pdbx_strand_id
1 'polypeptide(L)'
;MKARLLFSTLAAVAASTPFTHANDFPISTSVTNAQSMTGGESAIITSTGSLIVGGSFVAVTVTGSGTSSLENSGIVRQTGTARALYINSAGISFTLRNNFGATMETVSADVVQVNKAGASIIVQNSGTLSAGGGNQALDLKTITSGTNSIYNESTGIIRADAADAVRPGVNGYIENSGTIEAIPVVEGSDASGSDGIDFQTNSGGQVINSGSVSGRHGITGGSATFSIEVTNNLGGTITGVNGSGVNIDDPGSFAKVTNYGTITGNFDNTKYSIGDGDGVDVDGTVNISNYGNIIGNGASAGNNSEGISIGGGTITNAAGASIYGQNNTGTSSAGNGILVDDSNGGAAYSATTVTNSGTIRGYSGFGIKMIGSYNDTITNNAGGTIRGAGTGAAIQTGDGSDTVTNAGAIIGDNGSAIDLEGGNDSLKIQGGSASITGNVSGGLGTNTVEIDLGSGNSFAYAGSFSNFSTVQVKSGTTTLTGANAYTGATQVTGGTLVLDGNGRLSDTSTLNLDGGRLELSDNSTQTFASISLTANSVIDLNSDTVLTLAAFGTINGASTLSVINSGGSTFRFLGDLTSDVNFQTLLGNTTVNGGAATASYDGTYTTVVPEPGTVGLIGLGIAFAIGMARRRRKSS
;
A
#
# COMPACT_ATOMS: atom_id res chain seq x y z
N MET A 1 4.22 21.00 -11.17
CA MET A 1 2.92 21.63 -11.50
C MET A 1 2.36 22.20 -10.20
N LYS A 2 2.00 23.49 -10.15
CA LYS A 2 1.65 24.22 -8.92
C LYS A 2 0.34 23.67 -8.31
N ALA A 3 0.43 22.84 -7.29
CA ALA A 3 -0.71 22.39 -6.51
C ALA A 3 -1.20 23.56 -5.63
N ARG A 4 -2.39 24.08 -5.94
CA ARG A 4 -3.15 24.97 -5.06
C ARG A 4 -3.66 24.12 -3.90
N LEU A 5 -2.95 24.19 -2.78
CA LEU A 5 -3.41 23.71 -1.48
C LEU A 5 -4.52 24.67 -1.01
N LEU A 6 -5.78 24.30 -1.23
CA LEU A 6 -6.94 24.96 -0.62
C LEU A 6 -7.03 24.49 0.83
N PHE A 7 -6.24 25.11 1.71
CA PHE A 7 -6.51 25.07 3.14
C PHE A 7 -7.75 25.93 3.40
N SER A 8 -8.91 25.29 3.58
CA SER A 8 -10.03 25.92 4.27
C SER A 8 -9.75 25.88 5.76
N THR A 9 -8.81 26.70 6.23
CA THR A 9 -8.72 27.05 7.65
C THR A 9 -9.91 27.93 7.98
N LEU A 10 -11.02 27.31 8.39
CA LEU A 10 -12.03 28.02 9.15
C LEU A 10 -11.46 28.20 10.57
N ALA A 11 -10.54 29.16 10.73
CA ALA A 11 -10.16 29.63 12.05
C ALA A 11 -11.39 30.31 12.65
N ALA A 12 -12.17 29.55 13.42
CA ALA A 12 -13.20 30.11 14.28
C ALA A 12 -12.48 30.94 15.35
N VAL A 13 -12.33 32.24 15.08
CA VAL A 13 -12.09 33.21 16.14
C VAL A 13 -13.34 33.15 17.02
N ALA A 14 -13.27 32.38 18.10
CA ALA A 14 -14.27 32.36 19.15
C ALA A 14 -14.25 33.73 19.85
N ALA A 15 -14.94 34.70 19.25
CA ALA A 15 -15.35 35.89 19.98
C ALA A 15 -16.26 35.40 21.11
N SER A 16 -15.77 35.53 22.36
CA SER A 16 -16.52 35.21 23.57
C SER A 16 -17.72 36.15 23.69
N THR A 17 -18.87 35.78 23.12
CA THR A 17 -20.14 36.40 23.48
C THR A 17 -20.56 35.84 24.84
N PRO A 18 -20.70 36.65 25.90
CA PRO A 18 -21.27 36.18 27.14
C PRO A 18 -22.69 35.69 26.85
N PHE A 19 -22.96 34.42 27.16
CA PHE A 19 -24.31 33.89 27.11
C PHE A 19 -25.11 34.53 28.25
N THR A 20 -26.17 35.27 27.94
CA THR A 20 -27.13 35.75 28.95
C THR A 20 -28.30 34.78 28.98
N HIS A 21 -28.37 33.92 29.99
CA HIS A 21 -29.49 33.03 30.22
C HIS A 21 -30.32 33.45 31.45
N ALA A 22 -31.53 32.94 31.56
CA ALA A 22 -32.56 33.48 32.47
C ALA A 22 -32.29 33.21 33.96
N ASN A 23 -31.37 32.30 34.32
CA ASN A 23 -30.98 31.97 35.70
C ASN A 23 -29.54 31.41 35.75
N ASP A 24 -28.54 32.24 35.47
CA ASP A 24 -27.15 31.84 35.62
C ASP A 24 -26.78 31.72 37.11
N PHE A 25 -26.18 30.60 37.53
CA PHE A 25 -25.62 30.49 38.88
C PHE A 25 -24.08 30.44 38.85
N PRO A 26 -23.39 31.44 39.42
CA PRO A 26 -21.94 31.43 39.55
C PRO A 26 -21.50 30.68 40.80
N ILE A 27 -20.48 29.81 40.66
CA ILE A 27 -19.71 29.24 41.76
C ILE A 27 -18.34 29.93 41.77
N SER A 28 -18.17 30.86 42.71
CA SER A 28 -16.93 31.65 42.86
C SER A 28 -16.06 31.24 44.05
N THR A 29 -16.57 30.36 44.91
CA THR A 29 -15.91 29.80 46.09
C THR A 29 -16.08 28.27 46.12
N SER A 30 -15.62 27.63 47.19
CA SER A 30 -15.86 26.20 47.39
C SER A 30 -17.33 25.89 47.70
N VAL A 31 -17.89 24.93 46.98
CA VAL A 31 -19.24 24.37 47.11
C VAL A 31 -19.13 22.85 47.14
N THR A 32 -19.83 22.21 48.07
CA THR A 32 -19.81 20.74 48.23
C THR A 32 -21.14 20.06 47.93
N ASN A 33 -22.18 20.84 47.68
CA ASN A 33 -23.52 20.33 47.42
C ASN A 33 -23.70 20.12 45.92
N ALA A 34 -24.34 19.02 45.54
CA ALA A 34 -24.74 18.75 44.16
C ALA A 34 -25.62 19.88 43.60
N GLN A 35 -25.45 20.16 42.32
CA GLN A 35 -26.19 21.17 41.56
C GLN A 35 -27.11 20.49 40.54
N SER A 36 -28.21 21.16 40.23
CA SER A 36 -29.15 20.74 39.19
C SER A 36 -29.39 21.90 38.24
N MET A 37 -29.52 21.59 36.96
CA MET A 37 -29.86 22.51 35.89
C MET A 37 -31.12 22.03 35.18
N THR A 38 -31.98 22.97 34.84
CA THR A 38 -33.11 22.79 33.92
C THR A 38 -32.80 23.46 32.58
N GLY A 39 -33.48 23.01 31.52
CA GLY A 39 -33.25 23.53 30.17
C GLY A 39 -33.46 25.05 30.09
N GLY A 40 -32.47 25.76 29.53
CA GLY A 40 -32.44 27.21 29.49
C GLY A 40 -31.46 27.84 30.47
N GLU A 41 -30.92 27.09 31.45
CA GLU A 41 -29.99 27.60 32.47
C GLU A 41 -28.52 27.44 32.06
N SER A 42 -27.64 28.30 32.60
CA SER A 42 -26.19 28.15 32.50
C SER A 42 -25.50 28.20 33.86
N ALA A 43 -24.40 27.47 33.98
CA ALA A 43 -23.58 27.39 35.18
C ALA A 43 -22.18 27.94 34.89
N ILE A 44 -21.64 28.75 35.80
CA ILE A 44 -20.30 29.35 35.66
C ILE A 44 -19.46 29.00 36.90
N ILE A 45 -18.43 28.19 36.74
CA ILE A 45 -17.40 27.97 37.77
C ILE A 45 -16.24 28.91 37.48
N THR A 46 -15.99 29.89 38.35
CA THR A 46 -14.88 30.84 38.15
C THR A 46 -13.53 30.18 38.49
N SER A 47 -12.41 30.84 38.18
CA SER A 47 -11.07 30.32 38.47
C SER A 47 -10.74 30.14 39.95
N THR A 48 -11.48 30.79 40.84
CA THR A 48 -11.38 30.59 42.30
C THR A 48 -12.47 29.66 42.85
N GLY A 49 -13.42 29.25 42.00
CA GLY A 49 -14.54 28.40 42.37
C GLY A 49 -14.19 26.91 42.34
N SER A 50 -14.80 26.14 43.23
CA SER A 50 -14.70 24.68 43.18
C SER A 50 -16.01 24.02 43.57
N LEU A 51 -16.51 23.09 42.75
CA LEU A 51 -17.63 22.20 43.06
C LEU A 51 -17.07 20.80 43.35
N ILE A 52 -17.02 20.40 44.62
CA ILE A 52 -16.43 19.12 45.05
C ILE A 52 -17.50 18.29 45.75
N VAL A 53 -18.03 17.27 45.06
CA VAL A 53 -19.16 16.46 45.51
C VAL A 53 -18.71 15.03 45.78
N GLY A 54 -19.09 14.47 46.93
CA GLY A 54 -18.79 13.09 47.31
C GLY A 54 -20.02 12.16 47.28
N GLY A 55 -19.80 10.89 47.61
CA GLY A 55 -20.86 9.89 47.69
C GLY A 55 -21.47 9.55 46.34
N SER A 56 -22.78 9.28 46.32
CA SER A 56 -23.53 8.83 45.13
C SER A 56 -24.22 9.96 44.36
N PHE A 57 -24.01 11.22 44.75
CA PHE A 57 -24.61 12.36 44.06
C PHE A 57 -23.76 12.81 42.88
N VAL A 58 -24.41 13.05 41.74
CA VAL A 58 -23.81 13.70 40.57
C VAL A 58 -23.52 15.16 40.91
N ALA A 59 -22.36 15.69 40.51
CA ALA A 59 -22.01 17.08 40.81
C ALA A 59 -22.92 18.09 40.10
N VAL A 60 -23.19 17.89 38.80
CA VAL A 60 -24.17 18.68 38.02
C VAL A 60 -25.12 17.76 37.25
N THR A 61 -26.41 17.81 37.55
CA THR A 61 -27.45 17.07 36.80
C THR A 61 -28.24 18.01 35.90
N VAL A 62 -28.36 17.69 34.60
CA VAL A 62 -29.10 18.49 33.62
C VAL A 62 -30.38 17.78 33.19
N THR A 63 -31.51 18.48 33.28
CA THR A 63 -32.86 17.99 32.92
C THR A 63 -33.63 19.04 32.10
N GLY A 64 -34.84 18.71 31.61
CA GLY A 64 -35.68 19.66 30.86
C GLY A 64 -35.38 19.69 29.35
N SER A 65 -35.69 20.79 28.68
CA SER A 65 -35.47 20.94 27.23
C SER A 65 -35.04 22.35 26.86
N GLY A 66 -34.35 22.51 25.73
CA GLY A 66 -33.76 23.78 25.29
C GLY A 66 -32.25 23.78 25.40
N THR A 67 -31.67 24.99 25.41
CA THR A 67 -30.21 25.18 25.40
C THR A 67 -29.70 25.49 26.80
N SER A 68 -28.64 24.79 27.22
CA SER A 68 -27.99 25.00 28.52
C SER A 68 -26.47 24.94 28.38
N SER A 69 -25.73 25.52 29.32
CA SER A 69 -24.27 25.48 29.27
C SER A 69 -23.59 25.40 30.63
N LEU A 70 -22.40 24.81 30.67
CA LEU A 70 -21.49 24.87 31.81
C LEU A 70 -20.15 25.43 31.34
N GLU A 71 -19.75 26.58 31.90
CA GLU A 71 -18.43 27.13 31.76
C GLU A 71 -17.62 26.87 33.03
N ASN A 72 -16.55 26.08 32.92
CA ASN A 72 -15.62 25.79 34.00
C ASN A 72 -14.28 26.48 33.78
N SER A 73 -13.90 27.37 34.70
CA SER A 73 -12.56 27.95 34.83
C SER A 73 -11.83 27.50 36.09
N GLY A 74 -12.50 26.73 36.96
CA GLY A 74 -12.00 26.28 38.26
C GLY A 74 -11.99 24.76 38.35
N ILE A 75 -12.58 24.22 39.41
CA ILE A 75 -12.60 22.77 39.69
C ILE A 75 -14.03 22.25 39.74
N VAL A 76 -14.34 21.19 39.00
CA VAL A 76 -15.50 20.33 39.23
C VAL A 76 -14.99 18.93 39.53
N ARG A 77 -15.23 18.42 40.74
CA ARG A 77 -14.68 17.11 41.14
C ARG A 77 -15.73 16.26 41.82
N GLN A 78 -15.90 15.03 41.34
CA GLN A 78 -16.70 14.01 42.00
C GLN A 78 -15.79 12.97 42.66
N THR A 79 -15.79 12.92 43.99
CA THR A 79 -14.84 12.10 44.79
C THR A 79 -15.43 10.78 45.27
N GLY A 80 -16.65 10.43 44.85
CA GLY A 80 -17.35 9.19 45.17
C GLY A 80 -17.59 8.35 43.93
N THR A 81 -18.83 7.87 43.75
CA THR A 81 -19.20 6.87 42.73
C THR A 81 -20.13 7.43 41.65
N ALA A 82 -20.24 8.75 41.54
CA ALA A 82 -21.16 9.39 40.61
C ALA A 82 -20.43 10.40 39.72
N ARG A 83 -21.14 10.94 38.75
CA ARG A 83 -20.56 11.69 37.63
C ARG A 83 -20.31 13.15 37.98
N ALA A 84 -19.38 13.81 37.27
CA ALA A 84 -19.23 15.25 37.38
C ALA A 84 -20.38 15.98 36.66
N LEU A 85 -20.71 15.57 35.43
CA LEU A 85 -21.82 16.11 34.64
C LEU A 85 -22.69 14.98 34.08
N TYR A 86 -24.00 15.05 34.31
CA TYR A 86 -24.96 14.06 33.84
C TYR A 86 -26.12 14.72 33.10
N ILE A 87 -26.22 14.49 31.79
CA ILE A 87 -27.32 14.99 30.96
C ILE A 87 -28.34 13.89 30.77
N ASN A 88 -29.51 14.05 31.41
CA ASN A 88 -30.55 13.04 31.50
C ASN A 88 -31.87 13.47 30.85
N SER A 89 -31.81 14.28 29.79
CA SER A 89 -33.01 14.68 29.05
C SER A 89 -32.76 14.76 27.55
N ALA A 90 -33.68 14.19 26.76
CA ALA A 90 -33.55 14.10 25.31
C ALA A 90 -33.75 15.45 24.59
N GLY A 91 -34.41 16.42 25.21
CA GLY A 91 -34.71 17.72 24.59
C GLY A 91 -33.62 18.78 24.80
N ILE A 92 -32.46 18.41 25.33
CA ILE A 92 -31.39 19.35 25.67
C ILE A 92 -30.37 19.47 24.53
N SER A 93 -29.95 20.71 24.28
CA SER A 93 -28.71 21.03 23.56
C SER A 93 -27.75 21.67 24.57
N PHE A 94 -26.65 20.99 24.91
CA PHE A 94 -25.74 21.40 25.97
C PHE A 94 -24.40 21.86 25.42
N THR A 95 -23.84 22.93 25.96
CA THR A 95 -22.45 23.33 25.71
C THR A 95 -21.62 23.23 26.99
N LEU A 96 -20.60 22.37 26.99
CA LEU A 96 -19.59 22.32 28.03
C LEU A 96 -18.34 23.05 27.55
N ARG A 97 -17.89 24.06 28.30
CA ARG A 97 -16.59 24.69 28.09
C ARG A 97 -15.72 24.54 29.32
N ASN A 98 -14.64 23.78 29.21
CA ASN A 98 -13.62 23.60 30.24
C ASN A 98 -12.37 24.40 29.84
N ASN A 99 -12.20 25.57 30.43
CA ASN A 99 -11.17 26.54 30.06
C ASN A 99 -9.76 26.07 30.45
N PHE A 100 -8.74 26.74 29.90
CA PHE A 100 -7.35 26.48 30.24
C PHE A 100 -7.10 26.55 31.76
N GLY A 101 -6.42 25.52 32.29
CA GLY A 101 -6.13 25.38 33.72
C GLY A 101 -7.30 24.88 34.57
N ALA A 102 -8.50 24.76 34.00
CA ALA A 102 -9.66 24.20 34.70
C ALA A 102 -9.64 22.67 34.71
N THR A 103 -10.26 22.06 35.71
CA THR A 103 -10.30 20.61 35.87
C THR A 103 -11.73 20.13 36.08
N MET A 104 -12.12 19.07 35.36
CA MET A 104 -13.23 18.21 35.72
C MET A 104 -12.73 16.79 35.97
N GLU A 105 -12.97 16.24 37.15
CA GLU A 105 -12.38 14.97 37.59
C GLU A 105 -13.40 14.07 38.30
N THR A 106 -13.32 12.76 38.08
CA THR A 106 -14.12 11.75 38.77
C THR A 106 -13.26 10.58 39.24
N VAL A 107 -13.57 10.06 40.44
CA VAL A 107 -12.80 8.93 41.02
C VAL A 107 -13.26 7.58 40.49
N SER A 108 -14.58 7.38 40.31
CA SER A 108 -15.16 6.08 39.96
C SER A 108 -16.50 6.24 39.24
N ALA A 109 -16.52 7.12 38.23
CA ALA A 109 -17.65 7.32 37.32
C ALA A 109 -17.18 8.12 36.09
N ASP A 110 -18.05 8.28 35.10
CA ASP A 110 -17.75 9.13 33.94
C ASP A 110 -17.64 10.60 34.35
N VAL A 111 -16.71 11.37 33.74
CA VAL A 111 -16.68 12.83 33.96
C VAL A 111 -17.93 13.45 33.36
N VAL A 112 -18.21 13.17 32.10
CA VAL A 112 -19.43 13.59 31.41
C VAL A 112 -20.15 12.36 30.88
N GLN A 113 -21.44 12.23 31.20
CA GLN A 113 -22.32 11.27 30.53
C GLN A 113 -23.55 11.96 29.95
N VAL A 114 -23.88 11.59 28.71
CA VAL A 114 -25.20 11.86 28.11
C VAL A 114 -25.96 10.55 28.02
N ASN A 115 -27.13 10.48 28.67
CA ASN A 115 -27.90 9.23 28.79
C ASN A 115 -29.26 9.29 28.05
N LYS A 116 -29.31 10.02 26.93
CA LYS A 116 -30.52 10.12 26.09
C LYS A 116 -30.19 10.24 24.61
N ALA A 117 -30.92 9.49 23.79
CA ALA A 117 -30.78 9.43 22.34
C ALA A 117 -30.84 10.80 21.63
N GLY A 118 -31.82 11.63 21.99
CA GLY A 118 -32.06 12.93 21.34
C GLY A 118 -31.24 14.09 21.90
N ALA A 119 -30.52 13.88 23.00
CA ALA A 119 -29.73 14.95 23.61
C ALA A 119 -28.56 15.33 22.70
N SER A 120 -28.26 16.61 22.63
CA SER A 120 -27.11 17.13 21.89
C SER A 120 -26.08 17.75 22.83
N ILE A 121 -24.80 17.62 22.51
CA ILE A 121 -23.70 18.20 23.29
C ILE A 121 -22.58 18.74 22.41
N ILE A 122 -22.05 19.90 22.79
CA ILE A 122 -20.77 20.42 22.33
C ILE A 122 -19.82 20.46 23.53
N VAL A 123 -18.65 19.84 23.41
CA VAL A 123 -17.57 19.90 24.40
C VAL A 123 -16.43 20.75 23.84
N GLN A 124 -16.03 21.79 24.55
CA GLN A 124 -14.86 22.62 24.25
C GLN A 124 -13.89 22.50 25.43
N ASN A 125 -12.78 21.81 25.23
CA ASN A 125 -11.83 21.52 26.30
C ASN A 125 -10.45 22.12 26.01
N SER A 126 -10.04 23.08 26.82
CA SER A 126 -8.66 23.57 26.91
C SER A 126 -8.01 23.23 28.26
N GLY A 127 -8.77 22.69 29.20
CA GLY A 127 -8.32 22.23 30.52
C GLY A 127 -8.18 20.71 30.58
N THR A 128 -8.45 20.13 31.75
CA THR A 128 -8.38 18.67 31.96
C THR A 128 -9.76 18.07 32.24
N LEU A 129 -10.12 17.01 31.53
CA LEU A 129 -11.19 16.08 31.85
C LEU A 129 -10.53 14.73 32.19
N SER A 130 -10.66 14.24 33.42
CA SER A 130 -9.96 13.02 33.87
C SER A 130 -10.89 12.07 34.63
N ALA A 131 -11.07 10.85 34.14
CA ALA A 131 -11.87 9.80 34.77
C ALA A 131 -10.99 8.70 35.36
N GLY A 132 -11.27 8.32 36.60
CA GLY A 132 -10.66 7.17 37.27
C GLY A 132 -11.59 5.95 37.37
N GLY A 133 -11.00 4.83 37.78
CA GLY A 133 -11.74 3.64 38.22
C GLY A 133 -12.49 2.91 37.11
N GLY A 134 -11.96 2.88 35.88
CA GLY A 134 -12.56 2.15 34.76
C GLY A 134 -13.78 2.84 34.14
N ASN A 135 -13.78 4.18 34.09
CA ASN A 135 -14.87 4.97 33.53
C ASN A 135 -14.37 5.96 32.47
N GLN A 136 -15.28 6.50 31.66
CA GLN A 136 -14.92 7.35 30.53
C GLN A 136 -14.75 8.81 30.96
N ALA A 137 -13.85 9.55 30.31
CA ALA A 137 -13.89 11.01 30.44
C ALA A 137 -15.17 11.54 29.77
N LEU A 138 -15.50 11.04 28.58
CA LEU A 138 -16.71 11.39 27.84
C LEU A 138 -17.48 10.13 27.44
N ASP A 139 -18.60 9.82 28.11
CA ASP A 139 -19.54 8.76 27.73
C ASP A 139 -20.75 9.36 27.00
N LEU A 140 -20.65 9.46 25.68
CA LEU A 140 -21.68 10.05 24.80
C LEU A 140 -22.41 8.99 23.97
N LYS A 141 -22.11 7.70 24.18
CA LYS A 141 -22.57 6.59 23.32
C LYS A 141 -24.08 6.49 23.17
N THR A 142 -24.85 6.99 24.14
CA THR A 142 -26.31 6.91 24.11
C THR A 142 -26.93 7.86 23.10
N ILE A 143 -26.20 8.85 22.59
CA ILE A 143 -26.68 9.79 21.57
C ILE A 143 -26.79 9.05 20.23
N THR A 144 -28.02 8.83 19.76
CA THR A 144 -28.29 8.16 18.48
C THR A 144 -29.07 9.04 17.49
N SER A 145 -29.71 10.11 17.95
CA SER A 145 -30.45 11.05 17.10
C SER A 145 -30.12 12.52 17.35
N GLY A 146 -29.53 12.85 18.51
CA GLY A 146 -28.92 14.16 18.77
C GLY A 146 -27.53 14.30 18.13
N THR A 147 -26.92 15.47 18.32
CA THR A 147 -25.57 15.79 17.81
C THR A 147 -24.53 15.74 18.93
N ASN A 148 -23.32 15.29 18.64
CA ASN A 148 -22.23 15.28 19.61
C ASN A 148 -20.92 15.73 18.94
N SER A 149 -20.38 16.83 19.42
CA SER A 149 -19.15 17.44 18.89
C SER A 149 -18.16 17.71 20.01
N ILE A 150 -16.92 17.27 19.84
CA ILE A 150 -15.84 17.40 20.82
C ILE A 150 -14.70 18.18 20.17
N TYR A 151 -14.35 19.31 20.78
CA TYR A 151 -13.21 20.15 20.42
C TYR A 151 -12.22 20.10 21.58
N ASN A 152 -11.15 19.31 21.44
CA ASN A 152 -10.06 19.26 22.41
C ASN A 152 -8.92 20.17 21.92
N GLU A 153 -8.84 21.35 22.48
CA GLU A 153 -7.88 22.39 22.10
C GLU A 153 -6.45 22.00 22.46
N SER A 154 -5.44 22.74 21.99
CA SER A 154 -4.02 22.36 22.11
C SER A 154 -3.50 22.10 23.52
N THR A 155 -4.14 22.67 24.55
CA THR A 155 -3.80 22.45 25.97
C THR A 155 -4.76 21.47 26.66
N GLY A 156 -5.79 21.04 25.95
CA GLY A 156 -6.83 20.16 26.43
C GLY A 156 -6.33 18.74 26.65
N ILE A 157 -6.66 18.18 27.81
CA ILE A 157 -6.43 16.79 28.15
C ILE A 157 -7.78 16.13 28.39
N ILE A 158 -8.03 15.01 27.71
CA ILE A 158 -9.15 14.11 27.94
C ILE A 158 -8.55 12.75 28.27
N ARG A 159 -8.72 12.28 29.52
CA ARG A 159 -8.06 11.07 30.00
C ARG A 159 -9.00 10.12 30.74
N ALA A 160 -8.83 8.83 30.50
CA ALA A 160 -9.43 7.78 31.32
C ALA A 160 -8.40 6.70 31.70
N ASP A 161 -8.54 6.16 32.91
CA ASP A 161 -7.78 5.00 33.37
C ASP A 161 -8.63 3.73 33.31
N ALA A 162 -8.06 2.64 32.76
CA ALA A 162 -8.71 1.32 32.63
C ALA A 162 -10.02 1.31 31.83
N ALA A 163 -10.26 2.34 31.02
CA ALA A 163 -11.46 2.49 30.21
C ALA A 163 -11.21 3.48 29.07
N ASP A 164 -12.14 3.52 28.12
CA ASP A 164 -11.99 4.36 26.94
C ASP A 164 -12.05 5.84 27.34
N ALA A 165 -11.20 6.69 26.75
CA ALA A 165 -11.22 8.10 27.09
C ALA A 165 -12.50 8.77 26.57
N VAL A 166 -12.88 8.43 25.34
CA VAL A 166 -14.06 8.98 24.67
C VAL A 166 -14.90 7.85 24.06
N ARG A 167 -16.20 7.84 24.35
CA ARG A 167 -17.21 7.02 23.66
C ARG A 167 -18.22 7.92 22.94
N PRO A 168 -18.02 8.23 21.64
CA PRO A 168 -18.93 9.09 20.89
C PRO A 168 -20.30 8.44 20.64
N GLY A 169 -21.29 9.27 20.35
CA GLY A 169 -22.58 8.84 19.81
C GLY A 169 -22.53 8.63 18.29
N VAL A 170 -23.67 8.27 17.71
CA VAL A 170 -23.85 8.21 16.25
C VAL A 170 -23.50 9.56 15.63
N ASN A 171 -22.81 9.56 14.49
CA ASN A 171 -22.32 10.77 13.81
C ASN A 171 -21.44 11.68 14.69
N GLY A 172 -20.74 11.12 15.68
CA GLY A 172 -19.87 11.88 16.56
C GLY A 172 -18.74 12.57 15.80
N TYR A 173 -18.53 13.86 16.07
CA TYR A 173 -17.47 14.67 15.47
C TYR A 173 -16.43 15.02 16.52
N ILE A 174 -15.16 14.73 16.25
CA ILE A 174 -14.04 15.00 17.15
C ILE A 174 -12.98 15.79 16.40
N GLU A 175 -12.60 16.95 16.95
CA GLU A 175 -11.42 17.70 16.55
C GLU A 175 -10.46 17.76 17.74
N ASN A 176 -9.30 17.13 17.59
CA ASN A 176 -8.29 17.04 18.63
C ASN A 176 -7.01 17.78 18.22
N SER A 177 -6.66 18.83 18.95
CA SER A 177 -5.34 19.48 18.92
C SER A 177 -4.52 19.21 20.18
N GLY A 178 -5.15 18.72 21.25
CA GLY A 178 -4.52 18.38 22.53
C GLY A 178 -4.23 16.90 22.69
N THR A 179 -4.47 16.37 23.89
CA THR A 179 -4.28 14.95 24.24
C THR A 179 -5.61 14.27 24.53
N ILE A 180 -5.88 13.16 23.84
CA ILE A 180 -6.89 12.16 24.20
C ILE A 180 -6.14 10.88 24.55
N GLU A 181 -6.27 10.40 25.78
CA GLU A 181 -5.46 9.30 26.30
C GLU A 181 -6.29 8.36 27.17
N ALA A 182 -6.44 7.12 26.74
CA ALA A 182 -6.83 6.03 27.61
C ALA A 182 -5.56 5.31 28.09
N ILE A 183 -5.45 5.10 29.40
CA ILE A 183 -4.34 4.38 30.01
C ILE A 183 -4.81 2.95 30.28
N PRO A 184 -4.35 1.94 29.50
CA PRO A 184 -4.70 0.56 29.77
C PRO A 184 -4.12 0.14 31.11
N VAL A 185 -4.98 -0.35 32.00
CA VAL A 185 -4.53 -1.04 33.21
C VAL A 185 -4.47 -2.52 32.89
N VAL A 186 -3.31 -3.12 33.13
CA VAL A 186 -3.10 -4.55 32.96
C VAL A 186 -3.85 -5.28 34.08
N GLU A 187 -5.11 -5.65 33.84
CA GLU A 187 -5.83 -6.61 34.68
C GLU A 187 -5.62 -8.03 34.14
N GLY A 188 -4.59 -8.73 34.63
CA GLY A 188 -4.27 -10.09 34.16
C GLY A 188 -3.40 -10.10 32.90
N SER A 189 -3.64 -11.05 31.99
CA SER A 189 -2.86 -11.24 30.75
C SER A 189 -3.21 -10.23 29.64
N ASP A 190 -4.46 -9.75 29.59
CA ASP A 190 -4.97 -9.01 28.43
C ASP A 190 -5.74 -7.76 28.86
N ALA A 191 -5.34 -6.60 28.35
CA ALA A 191 -6.12 -5.37 28.53
C ALA A 191 -7.31 -5.40 27.55
N SER A 192 -8.54 -5.54 28.05
CA SER A 192 -9.76 -5.31 27.26
C SER A 192 -10.30 -3.90 27.54
N GLY A 193 -10.79 -3.21 26.51
CA GLY A 193 -11.13 -1.78 26.60
C GLY A 193 -9.90 -0.86 26.71
N SER A 194 -10.11 0.38 27.14
CA SER A 194 -9.06 1.41 27.28
C SER A 194 -8.57 1.98 25.95
N ASP A 195 -9.49 2.22 25.04
CA ASP A 195 -9.20 2.83 23.74
C ASP A 195 -9.24 4.37 23.82
N GLY A 196 -8.40 5.05 23.04
CA GLY A 196 -8.39 6.51 23.03
C GLY A 196 -9.76 7.06 22.65
N ILE A 197 -10.31 6.53 21.56
CA ILE A 197 -11.67 6.81 21.09
C ILE A 197 -12.33 5.48 20.72
N ASP A 198 -13.47 5.14 21.33
CA ASP A 198 -14.24 3.93 21.03
C ASP A 198 -15.66 4.29 20.57
N PHE A 199 -15.93 4.13 19.28
CA PHE A 199 -17.26 4.32 18.72
C PHE A 199 -18.21 3.16 19.03
N GLN A 200 -17.71 2.01 19.48
CA GLN A 200 -18.46 0.75 19.58
C GLN A 200 -19.20 0.52 18.25
N THR A 201 -20.52 0.44 18.27
CA THR A 201 -21.37 0.25 17.08
C THR A 201 -21.90 1.55 16.49
N ASN A 202 -21.57 2.72 17.06
CA ASN A 202 -22.07 4.01 16.60
C ASN A 202 -21.36 4.48 15.32
N SER A 203 -21.98 4.18 14.17
CA SER A 203 -21.49 4.54 12.83
C SER A 203 -21.56 6.05 12.53
N GLY A 204 -20.87 6.47 11.46
CA GLY A 204 -20.86 7.83 10.93
C GLY A 204 -19.85 8.76 11.61
N GLY A 205 -18.94 8.21 12.40
CA GLY A 205 -17.95 8.96 13.16
C GLY A 205 -16.96 9.75 12.28
N GLN A 206 -16.53 10.91 12.77
CA GLN A 206 -15.51 11.74 12.15
C GLN A 206 -14.47 12.17 13.19
N VAL A 207 -13.20 11.88 12.92
CA VAL A 207 -12.07 12.27 13.78
C VAL A 207 -11.06 13.08 12.98
N ILE A 208 -10.76 14.29 13.43
CA ILE A 208 -9.70 15.15 12.91
C ILE A 208 -8.67 15.33 14.03
N ASN A 209 -7.48 14.77 13.84
CA ASN A 209 -6.42 14.79 14.83
C ASN A 209 -5.22 15.62 14.36
N SER A 210 -4.91 16.69 15.09
CA SER A 210 -3.67 17.46 14.99
C SER A 210 -2.80 17.32 16.25
N GLY A 211 -3.34 16.71 17.31
CA GLY A 211 -2.67 16.45 18.58
C GLY A 211 -2.30 14.96 18.75
N SER A 212 -2.49 14.43 19.95
CA SER A 212 -2.24 13.02 20.27
C SER A 212 -3.52 12.29 20.67
N VAL A 213 -3.74 11.11 20.08
CA VAL A 213 -4.74 10.13 20.48
C VAL A 213 -4.03 8.82 20.83
N SER A 214 -4.26 8.29 22.03
CA SER A 214 -3.62 7.06 22.50
C SER A 214 -4.56 6.20 23.34
N GLY A 215 -4.44 4.88 23.21
CA GLY A 215 -5.15 3.87 24.01
C GLY A 215 -4.62 2.47 23.69
N ARG A 216 -5.30 1.41 24.13
CA ARG A 216 -5.04 0.02 23.68
C ARG A 216 -5.01 0.01 22.16
N HIS A 217 -6.12 0.41 21.55
CA HIS A 217 -6.14 1.03 20.23
C HIS A 217 -6.20 2.55 20.37
N GLY A 218 -5.68 3.27 19.36
CA GLY A 218 -5.86 4.71 19.30
C GLY A 218 -7.33 5.06 19.06
N ILE A 219 -7.90 4.50 17.99
CA ILE A 219 -9.31 4.66 17.62
C ILE A 219 -9.89 3.28 17.30
N THR A 220 -11.06 2.97 17.84
CA THR A 220 -11.79 1.73 17.54
C THR A 220 -13.30 1.92 17.32
N GLY A 221 -13.92 0.90 16.75
CA GLY A 221 -15.36 0.77 16.50
C GLY A 221 -15.61 -0.37 15.51
N GLY A 222 -16.87 -0.77 15.32
CA GLY A 222 -17.18 -1.86 14.39
C GLY A 222 -18.60 -2.38 14.50
N SER A 223 -19.19 -2.72 13.36
CA SER A 223 -20.44 -3.47 13.20
C SER A 223 -20.70 -3.68 11.71
N ALA A 224 -21.61 -4.60 11.35
CA ALA A 224 -21.95 -4.94 9.97
C ALA A 224 -22.29 -3.79 9.00
N THR A 225 -22.57 -2.58 9.48
CA THR A 225 -22.79 -1.38 8.63
C THR A 225 -22.05 -0.16 9.17
N PHE A 226 -20.92 -0.38 9.83
CA PHE A 226 -20.14 0.70 10.44
C PHE A 226 -19.35 1.49 9.41
N SER A 227 -19.26 2.80 9.62
CA SER A 227 -18.45 3.70 8.80
C SER A 227 -17.81 4.78 9.66
N ILE A 228 -16.55 5.10 9.35
CA ILE A 228 -15.80 6.17 10.01
C ILE A 228 -14.90 6.92 9.02
N GLU A 229 -14.70 8.20 9.27
CA GLU A 229 -13.67 9.01 8.63
C GLU A 229 -12.64 9.50 9.66
N VAL A 230 -11.37 9.19 9.41
CA VAL A 230 -10.24 9.60 10.24
C VAL A 230 -9.29 10.45 9.40
N THR A 231 -9.03 11.68 9.84
CA THR A 231 -7.99 12.56 9.29
C THR A 231 -6.94 12.83 10.35
N ASN A 232 -5.73 12.31 10.16
CA ASN A 232 -4.58 12.61 11.01
C ASN A 232 -3.73 13.68 10.32
N ASN A 233 -3.81 14.92 10.79
CA ASN A 233 -3.07 16.05 10.25
C ASN A 233 -1.57 15.94 10.50
N LEU A 234 -0.81 16.77 9.79
CA LEU A 234 0.64 16.85 9.95
C LEU A 234 1.01 17.17 11.41
N GLY A 235 1.89 16.35 12.00
CA GLY A 235 2.27 16.45 13.40
C GLY A 235 1.34 15.72 14.38
N GLY A 236 0.15 15.31 13.93
CA GLY A 236 -0.77 14.48 14.71
C GLY A 236 -0.27 13.06 14.88
N THR A 237 -0.50 12.48 16.06
CA THR A 237 -0.21 11.09 16.38
C THR A 237 -1.47 10.33 16.79
N ILE A 238 -1.66 9.14 16.22
CA ILE A 238 -2.66 8.16 16.65
C ILE A 238 -1.91 6.88 17.01
N THR A 239 -2.07 6.40 18.23
CA THR A 239 -1.24 5.31 18.77
C THR A 239 -2.07 4.27 19.50
N GLY A 240 -2.01 3.03 19.01
CA GLY A 240 -2.31 1.84 19.80
C GLY A 240 -1.06 1.44 20.58
N VAL A 241 -1.15 1.37 21.90
CA VAL A 241 -0.02 0.96 22.76
C VAL A 241 0.06 -0.56 22.96
N ASN A 242 -1.05 -1.25 22.68
CA ASN A 242 -1.17 -2.71 22.72
C ASN A 242 -2.24 -3.18 21.71
N GLY A 243 -1.98 -2.93 20.44
CA GLY A 243 -2.94 -3.09 19.36
C GLY A 243 -2.79 -1.98 18.34
N SER A 244 -3.82 -1.82 17.52
CA SER A 244 -3.74 -0.99 16.32
C SER A 244 -3.86 0.51 16.56
N GLY A 245 -3.24 1.33 15.70
CA GLY A 245 -3.46 2.78 15.70
C GLY A 245 -4.92 3.11 15.42
N VAL A 246 -5.45 2.55 14.34
CA VAL A 246 -6.88 2.55 13.98
C VAL A 246 -7.30 1.10 13.82
N ASN A 247 -8.34 0.67 14.54
CA ASN A 247 -8.86 -0.69 14.56
C ASN A 247 -10.36 -0.68 14.26
N ILE A 248 -10.81 -1.18 13.11
CA ILE A 248 -12.23 -1.20 12.78
C ILE A 248 -12.71 -2.62 12.53
N ASP A 249 -13.47 -3.14 13.49
CA ASP A 249 -13.93 -4.52 13.50
C ASP A 249 -15.17 -4.70 12.60
N ASP A 250 -15.42 -5.94 12.21
CA ASP A 250 -16.53 -6.41 11.37
C ASP A 250 -16.28 -6.28 9.85
N PRO A 251 -16.42 -7.38 9.07
CA PRO A 251 -16.27 -7.40 7.62
C PRO A 251 -17.18 -6.42 6.85
N GLY A 252 -18.33 -6.05 7.42
CA GLY A 252 -19.25 -5.08 6.84
C GLY A 252 -18.85 -3.62 7.02
N SER A 253 -17.77 -3.36 7.76
CA SER A 253 -17.30 -2.02 8.09
C SER A 253 -16.59 -1.32 6.93
N PHE A 254 -16.56 0.01 6.99
CA PHE A 254 -15.80 0.86 6.08
C PHE A 254 -15.02 1.94 6.84
N ALA A 255 -13.74 2.11 6.50
CA ALA A 255 -12.92 3.18 7.05
C ALA A 255 -12.29 4.05 5.95
N LYS A 256 -12.50 5.36 6.04
CA LYS A 256 -11.76 6.34 5.24
C LYS A 256 -10.67 6.96 6.12
N VAL A 257 -9.40 6.76 5.75
CA VAL A 257 -8.25 7.26 6.52
C VAL A 257 -7.40 8.19 5.65
N THR A 258 -7.27 9.45 6.06
CA THR A 258 -6.32 10.40 5.47
C THR A 258 -5.24 10.71 6.48
N ASN A 259 -3.99 10.32 6.19
CA ASN A 259 -2.87 10.47 7.12
C ASN A 259 -1.79 11.39 6.57
N TYR A 260 -1.53 12.51 7.23
CA TYR A 260 -0.38 13.38 7.04
C TYR A 260 0.62 13.30 8.22
N GLY A 261 0.19 12.77 9.37
CA GLY A 261 0.99 12.58 10.57
C GLY A 261 1.53 11.16 10.70
N THR A 262 1.50 10.63 11.91
CA THR A 262 1.91 9.25 12.21
C THR A 262 0.76 8.47 12.84
N ILE A 263 0.45 7.30 12.27
CA ILE A 263 -0.42 6.29 12.85
C ILE A 263 0.45 5.09 13.21
N THR A 264 0.33 4.58 14.43
CA THR A 264 1.17 3.48 14.92
C THR A 264 0.37 2.50 15.76
N GLY A 265 0.45 1.21 15.42
CA GLY A 265 0.17 0.14 16.37
C GLY A 265 1.47 -0.34 17.01
N ASN A 266 1.41 -0.61 18.31
CA ASN A 266 2.54 -1.15 19.04
C ASN A 266 2.12 -2.39 19.81
N PHE A 267 3.10 -3.24 20.06
CA PHE A 267 3.02 -4.28 21.06
C PHE A 267 4.28 -4.23 21.95
N ASP A 268 4.07 -4.20 23.26
CA ASP A 268 5.14 -4.26 24.26
C ASP A 268 5.01 -5.56 25.06
N ASN A 269 5.79 -6.58 24.68
CA ASN A 269 5.76 -7.89 25.31
C ASN A 269 6.29 -7.91 26.76
N THR A 270 6.81 -6.78 27.26
CA THR A 270 7.17 -6.62 28.67
C THR A 270 5.97 -6.24 29.53
N LYS A 271 4.87 -5.78 28.90
CA LYS A 271 3.66 -5.31 29.56
C LYS A 271 2.42 -6.15 29.23
N TYR A 272 2.32 -6.68 28.02
CA TYR A 272 1.14 -7.36 27.52
C TYR A 272 1.48 -8.74 26.94
N SER A 273 0.55 -9.70 27.01
CA SER A 273 0.76 -11.04 26.42
C SER A 273 0.22 -11.22 25.00
N ILE A 274 -0.78 -10.42 24.60
CA ILE A 274 -1.46 -10.53 23.30
C ILE A 274 -1.59 -9.14 22.66
N GLY A 275 -1.31 -9.08 21.36
CA GLY A 275 -1.52 -7.92 20.48
C GLY A 275 -0.85 -8.14 19.12
N ASP A 276 -1.45 -7.67 18.05
CA ASP A 276 -0.92 -7.66 16.67
C ASP A 276 -0.10 -6.39 16.39
N GLY A 277 -0.51 -5.25 16.95
CA GLY A 277 0.26 -4.01 16.89
C GLY A 277 0.28 -3.39 15.49
N ASP A 278 -0.84 -3.44 14.79
CA ASP A 278 -0.97 -2.96 13.41
C ASP A 278 -1.08 -1.44 13.29
N GLY A 279 -0.52 -0.84 12.25
CA GLY A 279 -0.72 0.58 12.00
C GLY A 279 -2.22 0.90 11.84
N VAL A 280 -2.83 0.25 10.85
CA VAL A 280 -4.27 0.30 10.58
C VAL A 280 -4.76 -1.13 10.40
N ASP A 281 -5.78 -1.51 11.16
CA ASP A 281 -6.46 -2.79 11.06
C ASP A 281 -7.95 -2.54 10.80
N VAL A 282 -8.48 -3.07 9.69
CA VAL A 282 -9.89 -2.92 9.30
C VAL A 282 -10.39 -4.21 8.67
N ASP A 283 -11.20 -4.97 9.39
CA ASP A 283 -11.81 -6.21 8.88
C ASP A 283 -12.55 -6.02 7.55
N GLY A 284 -13.19 -4.86 7.39
CA GLY A 284 -13.93 -4.51 6.19
C GLY A 284 -13.08 -3.81 5.12
N THR A 285 -13.68 -2.84 4.45
CA THR A 285 -13.02 -2.16 3.31
C THR A 285 -12.51 -0.77 3.66
N VAL A 286 -11.50 -0.30 2.94
CA VAL A 286 -10.87 1.00 3.21
C VAL A 286 -10.78 1.94 2.02
N ASN A 287 -10.65 3.22 2.32
CA ASN A 287 -10.05 4.23 1.46
C ASN A 287 -8.96 4.96 2.23
N ILE A 288 -7.70 4.60 1.96
CA ILE A 288 -6.53 5.15 2.64
C ILE A 288 -5.77 6.08 1.69
N SER A 289 -5.57 7.32 2.13
CA SER A 289 -4.65 8.28 1.53
C SER A 289 -3.54 8.62 2.52
N ASN A 290 -2.37 8.02 2.34
CA ASN A 290 -1.21 8.21 3.19
C ASN A 290 -0.20 9.19 2.58
N TYR A 291 0.09 10.25 3.33
CA TYR A 291 1.11 11.27 3.08
C TYR A 291 2.17 11.31 4.20
N GLY A 292 1.93 10.58 5.30
CA GLY A 292 2.81 10.49 6.46
C GLY A 292 3.31 9.06 6.69
N ASN A 293 3.28 8.61 7.94
CA ASN A 293 3.73 7.28 8.33
C ASN A 293 2.58 6.44 8.88
N ILE A 294 2.47 5.20 8.41
CA ILE A 294 1.63 4.16 9.01
C ILE A 294 2.55 3.00 9.39
N ILE A 295 2.52 2.63 10.67
CA ILE A 295 3.56 1.80 11.29
C ILE A 295 2.91 0.68 12.10
N GLY A 296 3.19 -0.57 11.73
CA GLY A 296 3.05 -1.72 12.62
C GLY A 296 4.36 -1.95 13.37
N ASN A 297 4.33 -1.97 14.70
CA ASN A 297 5.51 -2.10 15.53
C ASN A 297 5.39 -3.18 16.62
N GLY A 298 5.58 -4.42 16.21
CA GLY A 298 5.67 -5.59 17.08
C GLY A 298 4.33 -6.29 17.26
N ALA A 299 4.40 -7.60 17.47
CA ALA A 299 3.24 -8.46 17.72
C ALA A 299 3.57 -9.59 18.70
N SER A 300 2.55 -10.15 19.33
CA SER A 300 2.60 -11.38 20.14
C SER A 300 2.74 -12.61 19.26
N ALA A 301 3.29 -13.69 19.81
CA ALA A 301 3.41 -14.95 19.09
C ALA A 301 2.06 -15.46 18.60
N GLY A 302 1.97 -15.82 17.31
CA GLY A 302 0.74 -16.23 16.64
C GLY A 302 0.06 -15.12 15.85
N ASN A 303 0.38 -13.85 16.15
CA ASN A 303 -0.03 -12.68 15.37
C ASN A 303 1.15 -12.17 14.55
N ASN A 304 0.89 -11.24 13.64
CA ASN A 304 1.89 -10.46 12.94
C ASN A 304 1.66 -8.98 13.20
N SER A 305 2.63 -8.16 12.81
CA SER A 305 2.52 -6.72 12.86
C SER A 305 2.56 -6.16 11.45
N GLU A 306 1.46 -5.58 11.03
CA GLU A 306 1.24 -5.04 9.71
C GLU A 306 1.30 -3.51 9.75
N GLY A 307 1.87 -2.90 8.72
CA GLY A 307 1.59 -1.49 8.47
C GLY A 307 0.08 -1.28 8.29
N ILE A 308 -0.52 -2.10 7.43
CA ILE A 308 -1.96 -2.10 7.14
C ILE A 308 -2.45 -3.56 7.02
N SER A 309 -3.50 -3.92 7.76
CA SER A 309 -4.27 -5.16 7.62
C SER A 309 -5.72 -4.82 7.26
N ILE A 310 -6.24 -5.34 6.13
CA ILE A 310 -7.57 -4.94 5.61
C ILE A 310 -8.34 -6.04 4.88
N GLY A 311 -9.67 -5.92 4.84
CA GLY A 311 -10.58 -6.73 4.00
C GLY A 311 -10.67 -6.36 2.51
N GLY A 312 -10.04 -5.25 2.10
CA GLY A 312 -9.92 -4.79 0.71
C GLY A 312 -10.17 -3.29 0.52
N GLY A 313 -10.29 -2.83 -0.72
CA GLY A 313 -10.54 -1.42 -1.05
C GLY A 313 -9.34 -0.69 -1.67
N THR A 314 -9.08 0.56 -1.26
CA THR A 314 -8.10 1.42 -1.94
C THR A 314 -7.04 1.99 -1.00
N ILE A 315 -5.78 1.93 -1.41
CA ILE A 315 -4.63 2.49 -0.70
C ILE A 315 -3.81 3.35 -1.66
N THR A 316 -3.60 4.61 -1.32
CA THR A 316 -2.66 5.50 -1.99
C THR A 316 -1.56 5.92 -1.01
N ASN A 317 -0.33 5.51 -1.29
CA ASN A 317 0.86 5.91 -0.54
C ASN A 317 1.64 6.97 -1.34
N ALA A 318 1.60 8.22 -0.90
CA ALA A 318 2.17 9.35 -1.61
C ALA A 318 3.71 9.37 -1.57
N ALA A 319 4.31 10.21 -2.42
CA ALA A 319 5.75 10.41 -2.42
C ALA A 319 6.22 10.95 -1.06
N GLY A 320 7.26 10.33 -0.50
CA GLY A 320 7.80 10.66 0.83
C GLY A 320 7.05 10.02 2.00
N ALA A 321 5.89 9.40 1.76
CA ALA A 321 5.12 8.67 2.77
C ALA A 321 5.67 7.24 2.97
N SER A 322 5.39 6.66 4.13
CA SER A 322 5.80 5.29 4.46
C SER A 322 4.66 4.46 5.06
N ILE A 323 4.61 3.20 4.66
CA ILE A 323 3.81 2.13 5.26
C ILE A 323 4.78 1.00 5.57
N TYR A 324 4.92 0.61 6.83
CA TYR A 324 5.76 -0.54 7.15
C TYR A 324 5.30 -1.29 8.39
N GLY A 325 5.54 -2.60 8.39
CA GLY A 325 5.47 -3.44 9.57
C GLY A 325 6.84 -3.94 9.94
N GLN A 326 7.12 -3.94 11.24
CA GLN A 326 8.35 -4.46 11.82
C GLN A 326 8.02 -5.21 13.10
N ASN A 327 8.83 -6.23 13.41
CA ASN A 327 8.74 -6.90 14.70
C ASN A 327 10.02 -6.71 15.50
N ASN A 328 9.94 -5.87 16.54
CA ASN A 328 11.05 -5.55 17.43
C ASN A 328 10.95 -6.26 18.80
N THR A 329 9.94 -7.11 19.01
CA THR A 329 9.66 -7.72 20.33
C THR A 329 10.37 -9.07 20.53
N GLY A 330 11.05 -9.59 19.50
CA GLY A 330 11.75 -10.88 19.56
C GLY A 330 10.82 -12.10 19.57
N THR A 331 9.55 -11.92 19.23
CA THR A 331 8.61 -13.03 18.96
C THR A 331 8.87 -13.64 17.58
N SER A 332 8.23 -14.77 17.28
CA SER A 332 8.29 -15.41 15.95
C SER A 332 7.47 -14.70 14.88
N SER A 333 6.78 -13.61 15.24
CA SER A 333 5.89 -12.84 14.38
C SER A 333 6.66 -12.11 13.27
N ALA A 334 6.01 -11.93 12.12
CA ALA A 334 6.55 -11.15 11.03
C ALA A 334 6.15 -9.67 11.13
N GLY A 335 6.99 -8.80 10.58
CA GLY A 335 6.66 -7.42 10.28
C GLY A 335 6.34 -7.28 8.79
N ASN A 336 5.07 -7.07 8.47
CA ASN A 336 4.50 -7.08 7.13
C ASN A 336 4.11 -5.67 6.67
N GLY A 337 4.26 -5.36 5.38
CA GLY A 337 3.87 -4.03 4.87
C GLY A 337 2.35 -3.86 4.82
N ILE A 338 1.69 -4.56 3.90
CA ILE A 338 0.24 -4.57 3.71
C ILE A 338 -0.25 -6.01 3.58
N LEU A 339 -1.19 -6.42 4.43
CA LEU A 339 -1.95 -7.66 4.31
C LEU A 339 -3.39 -7.35 3.89
N VAL A 340 -3.90 -8.12 2.93
CA VAL A 340 -5.31 -8.09 2.52
C VAL A 340 -5.89 -9.49 2.64
N ASP A 341 -6.77 -9.71 3.60
CA ASP A 341 -7.37 -11.01 3.91
C ASP A 341 -8.74 -10.83 4.60
N ASP A 342 -9.29 -11.88 5.23
CA ASP A 342 -10.56 -11.82 5.97
C ASP A 342 -10.38 -11.49 7.48
N SER A 343 -9.22 -10.93 7.85
CA SER A 343 -8.70 -10.77 9.23
C SER A 343 -8.49 -12.09 9.98
N ASN A 344 -8.51 -13.22 9.27
CA ASN A 344 -8.36 -14.55 9.85
C ASN A 344 -7.58 -15.50 8.90
N GLY A 345 -6.76 -14.93 8.01
CA GLY A 345 -5.88 -15.66 7.09
C GLY A 345 -6.58 -16.29 5.87
N GLY A 346 -7.87 -16.01 5.67
CA GLY A 346 -8.68 -16.42 4.54
C GLY A 346 -8.80 -15.35 3.45
N ALA A 347 -9.77 -15.52 2.55
CA ALA A 347 -9.92 -14.66 1.39
C ALA A 347 -10.57 -13.31 1.75
N ALA A 348 -9.97 -12.22 1.29
CA ALA A 348 -10.47 -10.85 1.39
C ALA A 348 -11.95 -10.72 0.97
N TYR A 349 -12.59 -9.63 1.36
CA TYR A 349 -14.01 -9.39 1.07
C TYR A 349 -14.24 -8.61 -0.24
N SER A 350 -13.19 -7.99 -0.81
CA SER A 350 -13.29 -7.22 -2.04
C SER A 350 -11.94 -7.05 -2.74
N ALA A 351 -12.01 -6.67 -4.02
CA ALA A 351 -10.82 -6.29 -4.79
C ALA A 351 -10.09 -5.10 -4.17
N THR A 352 -8.77 -5.08 -4.33
CA THR A 352 -7.87 -4.09 -3.77
C THR A 352 -7.07 -3.36 -4.84
N THR A 353 -6.96 -2.05 -4.68
CA THR A 353 -6.07 -1.21 -5.48
C THR A 353 -5.04 -0.52 -4.60
N VAL A 354 -3.76 -0.76 -4.87
CA VAL A 354 -2.63 -0.09 -4.21
C VAL A 354 -1.90 0.79 -5.22
N THR A 355 -1.80 2.09 -4.93
CA THR A 355 -0.94 3.02 -5.68
C THR A 355 0.18 3.52 -4.77
N ASN A 356 1.41 3.15 -5.08
CA ASN A 356 2.59 3.51 -4.30
C ASN A 356 3.49 4.49 -5.04
N SER A 357 3.79 5.62 -4.42
CA SER A 357 4.86 6.56 -4.80
C SER A 357 5.85 6.80 -3.66
N GLY A 358 5.61 6.21 -2.49
CA GLY A 358 6.45 6.28 -1.29
C GLY A 358 7.13 4.94 -1.02
N THR A 359 7.29 4.58 0.25
CA THR A 359 7.84 3.29 0.66
C THR A 359 6.77 2.39 1.27
N ILE A 360 6.68 1.14 0.80
CA ILE A 360 5.95 0.04 1.45
C ILE A 360 6.97 -1.03 1.82
N ARG A 361 7.01 -1.44 3.09
CA ARG A 361 8.02 -2.41 3.56
C ARG A 361 7.54 -3.39 4.63
N GLY A 362 7.77 -4.67 4.40
CA GLY A 362 7.83 -5.68 5.47
C GLY A 362 9.29 -5.94 5.86
N TYR A 363 9.65 -5.68 7.11
CA TYR A 363 11.05 -5.83 7.57
C TYR A 363 11.47 -7.29 7.79
N SER A 364 10.53 -8.16 8.14
CA SER A 364 10.76 -9.60 8.28
C SER A 364 9.69 -10.43 7.54
N GLY A 365 8.83 -9.75 6.79
CA GLY A 365 7.70 -10.31 6.08
C GLY A 365 7.59 -9.81 4.64
N PHE A 366 6.39 -9.86 4.05
CA PHE A 366 6.15 -9.38 2.69
C PHE A 366 5.96 -7.86 2.64
N GLY A 367 6.16 -7.26 1.46
CA GLY A 367 5.78 -5.87 1.22
C GLY A 367 4.27 -5.73 1.08
N ILE A 368 3.67 -6.55 0.21
CA ILE A 368 2.22 -6.61 -0.01
C ILE A 368 1.84 -8.08 -0.19
N LYS A 369 0.80 -8.53 0.51
CA LYS A 369 0.15 -9.82 0.29
C LYS A 369 -1.36 -9.66 0.22
N MET A 370 -1.95 -10.23 -0.81
CA MET A 370 -3.40 -10.32 -1.00
C MET A 370 -3.81 -11.79 -1.01
N ILE A 371 -4.94 -12.10 -0.39
CA ILE A 371 -5.49 -13.44 -0.31
C ILE A 371 -6.93 -13.37 -0.84
N GLY A 372 -7.26 -14.14 -1.86
CA GLY A 372 -8.60 -14.14 -2.46
C GLY A 372 -8.57 -14.54 -3.91
N SER A 373 -9.71 -14.40 -4.61
CA SER A 373 -9.84 -14.61 -6.06
C SER A 373 -10.27 -13.34 -6.80
N TYR A 374 -10.04 -12.19 -6.18
CA TYR A 374 -10.40 -10.89 -6.74
C TYR A 374 -9.34 -10.42 -7.74
N ASN A 375 -9.76 -9.57 -8.67
CA ASN A 375 -8.82 -8.96 -9.60
C ASN A 375 -8.22 -7.72 -8.95
N ASP A 376 -6.99 -7.85 -8.47
CA ASP A 376 -6.30 -6.81 -7.72
C ASP A 376 -5.38 -5.98 -8.63
N THR A 377 -5.05 -4.77 -8.16
CA THR A 377 -4.16 -3.86 -8.90
C THR A 377 -3.13 -3.22 -8.00
N ILE A 378 -1.86 -3.38 -8.35
CA ILE A 378 -0.73 -2.73 -7.68
C ILE A 378 0.00 -1.85 -8.71
N THR A 379 0.05 -0.55 -8.45
CA THR A 379 0.85 0.40 -9.23
C THR A 379 1.98 0.97 -8.37
N ASN A 380 3.22 0.59 -8.67
CA ASN A 380 4.41 1.18 -8.08
C ASN A 380 4.97 2.26 -9.02
N ASN A 381 4.65 3.52 -8.74
CA ASN A 381 5.09 4.67 -9.54
C ASN A 381 6.60 4.89 -9.46
N ALA A 382 7.13 5.70 -10.38
CA ALA A 382 8.51 6.16 -10.32
C ALA A 382 8.80 6.85 -8.98
N GLY A 383 9.90 6.45 -8.32
CA GLY A 383 10.26 6.88 -6.96
C GLY A 383 9.63 6.04 -5.84
N GLY A 384 8.61 5.23 -6.15
CA GLY A 384 8.03 4.27 -5.22
C GLY A 384 8.97 3.08 -4.96
N THR A 385 8.96 2.58 -3.73
CA THR A 385 9.65 1.33 -3.33
C THR A 385 8.67 0.39 -2.65
N ILE A 386 8.64 -0.87 -3.08
CA ILE A 386 7.97 -1.98 -2.40
C ILE A 386 9.06 -3.00 -2.04
N ARG A 387 9.19 -3.36 -0.77
CA ARG A 387 10.26 -4.24 -0.28
C ARG A 387 9.75 -5.27 0.73
N GLY A 388 10.15 -6.52 0.58
CA GLY A 388 9.85 -7.61 1.51
C GLY A 388 11.10 -8.42 1.83
N ALA A 389 11.16 -8.97 3.05
CA ALA A 389 12.26 -9.79 3.56
C ALA A 389 11.82 -11.12 4.17
N GLY A 390 10.54 -11.48 4.03
CA GLY A 390 9.96 -12.74 4.52
C GLY A 390 10.36 -13.98 3.72
N THR A 391 9.59 -15.06 3.88
CA THR A 391 9.83 -16.34 3.18
C THR A 391 9.19 -16.42 1.79
N GLY A 392 8.15 -15.63 1.53
CA GLY A 392 7.49 -15.49 0.22
C GLY A 392 7.98 -14.29 -0.58
N ALA A 393 7.38 -14.03 -1.75
CA ALA A 393 7.72 -12.87 -2.56
C ALA A 393 7.38 -11.54 -1.85
N ALA A 394 8.07 -10.46 -2.21
CA ALA A 394 7.77 -9.12 -1.71
C ALA A 394 6.35 -8.65 -2.07
N ILE A 395 5.85 -9.09 -3.24
CA ILE A 395 4.46 -8.95 -3.67
C ILE A 395 3.87 -10.35 -3.91
N GLN A 396 2.72 -10.62 -3.31
CA GLN A 396 1.87 -11.80 -3.51
C GLN A 396 0.45 -11.31 -3.79
N THR A 397 -0.14 -11.62 -4.94
CA THR A 397 -1.44 -11.05 -5.35
C THR A 397 -2.65 -11.93 -5.06
N GLY A 398 -2.44 -13.21 -4.72
CA GLY A 398 -3.53 -14.17 -4.53
C GLY A 398 -4.01 -14.78 -5.85
N ASP A 399 -5.17 -15.44 -5.82
CA ASP A 399 -5.83 -15.82 -7.06
C ASP A 399 -6.54 -14.61 -7.68
N GLY A 400 -6.85 -14.64 -8.97
CA GLY A 400 -7.59 -13.56 -9.60
C GLY A 400 -7.22 -13.33 -11.06
N SER A 401 -7.24 -12.09 -11.49
CA SER A 401 -6.64 -11.67 -12.76
C SER A 401 -6.01 -10.32 -12.47
N ASP A 402 -4.80 -10.41 -11.91
CA ASP A 402 -4.16 -9.32 -11.22
C ASP A 402 -3.31 -8.49 -12.15
N THR A 403 -3.14 -7.22 -11.80
CA THR A 403 -2.28 -6.31 -12.55
C THR A 403 -1.25 -5.66 -11.63
N VAL A 404 0.03 -5.95 -11.88
CA VAL A 404 1.15 -5.25 -11.26
C VAL A 404 1.80 -4.34 -12.30
N THR A 405 1.78 -3.02 -12.07
CA THR A 405 2.49 -2.04 -12.89
C THR A 405 3.66 -1.45 -12.11
N ASN A 406 4.88 -1.59 -12.62
CA ASN A 406 6.09 -1.10 -11.99
C ASN A 406 6.82 -0.05 -12.84
N ALA A 407 7.03 1.12 -12.23
CA ALA A 407 7.92 2.18 -12.69
C ALA A 407 8.94 2.61 -11.61
N GLY A 408 8.85 2.02 -10.40
CA GLY A 408 9.75 2.24 -9.26
C GLY A 408 10.59 1.00 -8.94
N ALA A 409 10.91 0.81 -7.67
CA ALA A 409 11.67 -0.35 -7.18
C ALA A 409 10.77 -1.41 -6.52
N ILE A 410 10.93 -2.67 -6.90
CA ILE A 410 10.37 -3.84 -6.20
C ILE A 410 11.53 -4.74 -5.77
N ILE A 411 11.63 -5.04 -4.48
CA ILE A 411 12.81 -5.69 -3.88
C ILE A 411 12.37 -6.86 -2.99
N GLY A 412 12.69 -8.07 -3.40
CA GLY A 412 12.66 -9.26 -2.55
C GLY A 412 14.03 -9.53 -1.94
N ASP A 413 14.23 -9.19 -0.66
CA ASP A 413 15.50 -9.40 0.03
C ASP A 413 15.88 -10.89 0.15
N ASN A 414 14.90 -11.78 0.05
CA ASN A 414 15.05 -13.23 0.01
C ASN A 414 15.26 -13.80 -1.42
N GLY A 415 15.35 -12.94 -2.43
CA GLY A 415 15.48 -13.35 -3.83
C GLY A 415 14.16 -13.59 -4.56
N SER A 416 13.00 -13.36 -3.95
CA SER A 416 11.67 -13.45 -4.58
C SER A 416 10.97 -12.09 -4.56
N ALA A 417 10.83 -11.45 -5.72
CA ALA A 417 10.27 -10.11 -5.83
C ALA A 417 8.75 -10.13 -5.96
N ILE A 418 8.23 -10.95 -6.87
CA ILE A 418 6.80 -10.99 -7.22
C ILE A 418 6.38 -12.44 -7.44
N ASP A 419 5.27 -12.83 -6.84
CA ASP A 419 4.52 -14.03 -7.20
C ASP A 419 3.07 -13.61 -7.48
N LEU A 420 2.59 -13.85 -8.70
CA LEU A 420 1.21 -13.53 -9.10
C LEU A 420 0.24 -14.67 -8.76
N GLU A 421 0.73 -15.75 -8.15
CA GLU A 421 -0.07 -16.84 -7.59
C GLU A 421 -1.05 -17.49 -8.58
N GLY A 422 -2.34 -17.18 -8.58
CA GLY A 422 -3.32 -17.90 -9.39
C GLY A 422 -4.06 -17.00 -10.36
N GLY A 423 -4.19 -17.39 -11.62
CA GLY A 423 -5.14 -16.76 -12.52
C GLY A 423 -4.53 -16.29 -13.83
N ASN A 424 -5.04 -15.18 -14.38
CA ASN A 424 -4.56 -14.65 -15.65
C ASN A 424 -4.01 -13.25 -15.44
N ASP A 425 -2.72 -13.19 -15.12
CA ASP A 425 -2.13 -12.00 -14.54
C ASP A 425 -1.30 -11.20 -15.54
N SER A 426 -1.11 -9.93 -15.23
CA SER A 426 -0.33 -9.00 -16.04
C SER A 426 0.69 -8.25 -15.21
N LEU A 427 1.97 -8.39 -15.56
CA LEU A 427 3.05 -7.54 -15.09
C LEU A 427 3.42 -6.53 -16.17
N LYS A 428 3.29 -5.23 -15.87
CA LYS A 428 3.77 -4.15 -16.72
C LYS A 428 5.00 -3.48 -16.13
N ILE A 429 6.08 -3.36 -16.90
CA ILE A 429 7.30 -2.66 -16.55
C ILE A 429 7.44 -1.44 -17.45
N GLN A 430 7.49 -0.24 -16.88
CA GLN A 430 7.45 1.01 -17.64
C GLN A 430 8.33 2.12 -17.07
N GLY A 431 8.78 3.03 -17.94
CA GLY A 431 9.66 4.15 -17.58
C GLY A 431 11.11 3.76 -17.32
N GLY A 432 11.99 4.75 -17.20
CA GLY A 432 13.45 4.56 -17.05
C GLY A 432 13.96 4.31 -15.63
N SER A 433 13.08 4.33 -14.62
CA SER A 433 13.44 4.10 -13.22
C SER A 433 12.97 2.76 -12.66
N ALA A 434 12.28 1.95 -13.48
CA ALA A 434 11.80 0.65 -13.06
C ALA A 434 12.99 -0.25 -12.67
N SER A 435 12.89 -0.91 -11.52
CA SER A 435 13.84 -1.92 -11.06
C SER A 435 13.11 -3.04 -10.32
N ILE A 436 13.58 -4.27 -10.51
CA ILE A 436 13.10 -5.46 -9.82
C ILE A 436 14.32 -6.25 -9.35
N THR A 437 14.41 -6.52 -8.06
CA THR A 437 15.46 -7.34 -7.46
C THR A 437 14.85 -8.59 -6.84
N GLY A 438 15.12 -9.75 -7.44
CA GLY A 438 14.52 -11.04 -7.10
C GLY A 438 13.78 -11.65 -8.29
N ASN A 439 13.35 -12.89 -8.14
CA ASN A 439 12.60 -13.64 -9.15
C ASN A 439 11.16 -13.14 -9.25
N VAL A 440 10.58 -13.35 -10.44
CA VAL A 440 9.19 -13.01 -10.76
C VAL A 440 8.52 -14.27 -11.31
N SER A 441 7.52 -14.75 -10.59
CA SER A 441 6.66 -15.86 -10.99
C SER A 441 5.30 -15.32 -11.44
N GLY A 442 4.86 -15.75 -12.61
CA GLY A 442 3.47 -15.54 -13.04
C GLY A 442 2.47 -16.47 -12.33
N GLY A 443 2.92 -17.48 -11.60
CA GLY A 443 2.01 -18.41 -10.94
C GLY A 443 1.29 -19.36 -11.91
N LEU A 444 0.07 -19.78 -11.56
CA LEU A 444 -0.80 -20.61 -12.40
C LEU A 444 -1.53 -19.78 -13.45
N GLY A 445 -2.04 -20.43 -14.49
CA GLY A 445 -2.85 -19.82 -15.54
C GLY A 445 -2.07 -19.11 -16.65
N THR A 446 -2.66 -18.10 -17.30
CA THR A 446 -2.12 -17.48 -18.53
C THR A 446 -1.62 -16.08 -18.26
N ASN A 447 -0.32 -16.00 -17.97
CA ASN A 447 0.29 -14.78 -17.45
C ASN A 447 1.11 -14.05 -18.52
N THR A 448 1.14 -12.72 -18.40
CA THR A 448 1.80 -11.84 -19.36
C THR A 448 2.78 -10.88 -18.69
N VAL A 449 3.90 -10.60 -19.36
CA VAL A 449 4.77 -9.46 -19.06
C VAL A 449 4.76 -8.50 -20.24
N GLU A 450 4.47 -7.23 -20.00
CA GLU A 450 4.66 -6.13 -20.95
C GLU A 450 5.79 -5.21 -20.48
N ILE A 451 6.80 -5.00 -21.32
CA ILE A 451 7.91 -4.09 -21.05
C ILE A 451 7.83 -2.93 -22.05
N ASP A 452 7.43 -1.76 -21.55
CA ASP A 452 7.21 -0.53 -22.31
C ASP A 452 7.92 0.65 -21.62
N LEU A 453 9.24 0.70 -21.75
CA LEU A 453 10.09 1.62 -21.00
C LEU A 453 10.03 3.06 -21.54
N GLY A 454 9.62 3.23 -22.79
CA GLY A 454 9.79 4.45 -23.57
C GLY A 454 11.16 4.50 -24.28
N SER A 455 11.22 5.28 -25.36
CA SER A 455 12.44 5.43 -26.16
C SER A 455 13.61 5.97 -25.33
N GLY A 456 14.79 5.36 -25.49
CA GLY A 456 16.03 5.76 -24.81
C GLY A 456 16.18 5.28 -23.36
N ASN A 457 15.14 4.67 -22.79
CA ASN A 457 15.21 4.08 -21.44
C ASN A 457 15.66 2.62 -21.48
N SER A 458 16.21 2.14 -20.38
CA SER A 458 16.70 0.76 -20.24
C SER A 458 16.27 0.11 -18.94
N PHE A 459 16.04 -1.20 -18.97
CA PHE A 459 15.76 -2.04 -17.81
C PHE A 459 16.67 -3.27 -17.86
N ALA A 460 17.52 -3.43 -16.85
CA ALA A 460 18.37 -4.60 -16.68
C ALA A 460 17.80 -5.50 -15.60
N TYR A 461 17.70 -6.79 -15.88
CA TYR A 461 17.08 -7.77 -14.98
C TYR A 461 17.94 -9.02 -14.82
N ALA A 462 18.34 -9.26 -13.57
CA ALA A 462 19.18 -10.39 -13.16
C ALA A 462 18.38 -11.54 -12.56
N GLY A 463 17.11 -11.33 -12.23
CA GLY A 463 16.21 -12.39 -11.76
C GLY A 463 15.74 -13.30 -12.89
N SER A 464 14.89 -14.26 -12.54
CA SER A 464 14.21 -15.13 -13.51
C SER A 464 12.75 -14.70 -13.67
N PHE A 465 12.25 -14.64 -14.91
CA PHE A 465 10.83 -14.74 -15.21
C PHE A 465 10.44 -16.21 -15.38
N SER A 466 9.42 -16.66 -14.66
CA SER A 466 8.86 -18.01 -14.78
C SER A 466 7.34 -17.99 -14.89
N ASN A 467 6.76 -19.05 -15.47
CA ASN A 467 5.31 -19.24 -15.57
C ASN A 467 4.57 -18.13 -16.34
N PHE A 468 5.22 -17.53 -17.34
CA PHE A 468 4.60 -16.59 -18.26
C PHE A 468 4.32 -17.24 -19.62
N SER A 469 3.12 -17.04 -20.12
CA SER A 469 2.71 -17.44 -21.48
C SER A 469 3.27 -16.49 -22.53
N THR A 470 3.56 -15.24 -22.15
CA THR A 470 4.13 -14.23 -23.04
C THR A 470 4.95 -13.21 -22.27
N VAL A 471 6.13 -12.88 -22.82
CA VAL A 471 6.95 -11.73 -22.43
C VAL A 471 7.13 -10.84 -23.65
N GLN A 472 6.63 -9.61 -23.58
CA GLN A 472 6.63 -8.65 -24.69
C GLN A 472 7.55 -7.47 -24.40
N VAL A 473 8.47 -7.17 -25.32
CA VAL A 473 9.31 -5.97 -25.33
C VAL A 473 8.78 -5.01 -26.39
N LYS A 474 8.15 -3.91 -25.95
CA LYS A 474 7.50 -2.91 -26.82
C LYS A 474 8.38 -1.72 -27.13
N SER A 475 9.11 -1.21 -26.15
CA SER A 475 9.97 -0.03 -26.33
C SER A 475 11.12 0.01 -25.33
N GLY A 476 12.13 0.82 -25.62
CA GLY A 476 13.37 0.90 -24.84
C GLY A 476 14.26 -0.34 -25.00
N THR A 477 15.24 -0.48 -24.12
CA THR A 477 16.19 -1.60 -24.10
C THR A 477 16.01 -2.44 -22.84
N THR A 478 15.64 -3.71 -23.02
CA THR A 478 15.58 -4.70 -21.94
C THR A 478 16.80 -5.59 -22.00
N THR A 479 17.60 -5.65 -20.94
CA THR A 479 18.75 -6.55 -20.83
C THR A 479 18.46 -7.65 -19.81
N LEU A 480 18.44 -8.90 -20.27
CA LEU A 480 18.27 -10.06 -19.42
C LEU A 480 19.65 -10.66 -19.12
N THR A 481 20.10 -10.54 -17.88
CA THR A 481 21.34 -11.14 -17.39
C THR A 481 21.06 -12.42 -16.59
N GLY A 482 19.84 -12.61 -16.09
CA GLY A 482 19.39 -13.85 -15.44
C GLY A 482 18.84 -14.88 -16.44
N ALA A 483 18.84 -16.16 -16.05
CA ALA A 483 18.23 -17.22 -16.86
C ALA A 483 16.72 -17.26 -16.58
N ASN A 484 15.91 -17.07 -17.62
CA ASN A 484 14.45 -17.04 -17.53
C ASN A 484 13.89 -18.41 -17.88
N ALA A 485 12.97 -18.89 -17.03
CA ALA A 485 12.46 -20.25 -17.07
C ALA A 485 11.10 -20.37 -17.79
N TYR A 486 10.50 -19.26 -18.23
CA TYR A 486 9.27 -19.31 -19.01
C TYR A 486 9.49 -19.97 -20.39
N THR A 487 8.49 -20.71 -20.84
CA THR A 487 8.49 -21.44 -22.11
C THR A 487 7.53 -20.82 -23.14
N GLY A 488 6.80 -19.78 -22.73
CA GLY A 488 5.91 -19.00 -23.59
C GLY A 488 6.62 -18.18 -24.67
N ALA A 489 5.85 -17.34 -25.36
CA ALA A 489 6.37 -16.51 -26.44
C ALA A 489 7.18 -15.32 -25.93
N THR A 490 8.36 -15.10 -26.52
CA THR A 490 9.13 -13.86 -26.39
C THR A 490 8.82 -12.98 -27.60
N GLN A 491 8.09 -11.89 -27.38
CA GLN A 491 7.67 -10.98 -28.45
C GLN A 491 8.50 -9.70 -28.44
N VAL A 492 9.14 -9.38 -29.55
CA VAL A 492 9.93 -8.14 -29.72
C VAL A 492 9.23 -7.26 -30.76
N THR A 493 8.36 -6.39 -30.27
CA THR A 493 7.41 -5.61 -31.10
C THR A 493 7.88 -4.20 -31.47
N GLY A 494 9.02 -3.77 -30.94
CA GLY A 494 9.60 -2.46 -31.27
C GLY A 494 10.83 -2.08 -30.46
N GLY A 495 10.93 -2.56 -29.21
CA GLY A 495 12.11 -2.34 -28.36
C GLY A 495 13.32 -3.20 -28.76
N THR A 496 14.38 -3.09 -27.96
CA THR A 496 15.57 -3.95 -28.05
C THR A 496 15.58 -4.92 -26.87
N LEU A 497 15.66 -6.21 -27.16
CA LEU A 497 15.90 -7.26 -26.17
C LEU A 497 17.36 -7.72 -26.26
N VAL A 498 18.14 -7.48 -25.22
CA VAL A 498 19.53 -7.92 -25.08
C VAL A 498 19.57 -9.16 -24.19
N LEU A 499 20.16 -10.24 -24.70
CA LEU A 499 20.44 -11.47 -23.95
C LEU A 499 21.92 -11.48 -23.59
N ASP A 500 22.21 -11.22 -22.32
CA ASP A 500 23.57 -11.10 -21.82
C ASP A 500 24.04 -12.40 -21.13
N GLY A 501 24.54 -13.33 -21.94
CA GLY A 501 25.04 -14.63 -21.52
C GLY A 501 24.34 -15.82 -22.19
N ASN A 502 24.80 -17.02 -21.88
CA ASN A 502 24.28 -18.25 -22.51
C ASN A 502 22.88 -18.61 -22.00
N GLY A 503 21.95 -18.97 -22.88
CA GLY A 503 20.64 -19.53 -22.52
C GLY A 503 19.86 -18.65 -21.56
N ARG A 504 19.77 -17.34 -21.85
CA ARG A 504 18.98 -16.40 -21.02
C ARG A 504 17.48 -16.69 -21.11
N LEU A 505 17.04 -17.32 -22.20
CA LEU A 505 15.68 -17.80 -22.39
C LEU A 505 15.67 -19.32 -22.59
N SER A 506 14.57 -19.99 -22.24
CA SER A 506 14.41 -21.43 -22.45
C SER A 506 14.53 -21.80 -23.93
N ASP A 507 15.19 -22.91 -24.24
CA ASP A 507 15.27 -23.47 -25.59
C ASP A 507 13.91 -23.96 -26.13
N THR A 508 12.93 -24.16 -25.24
CA THR A 508 11.54 -24.46 -25.59
C THR A 508 10.69 -23.21 -25.85
N SER A 509 11.21 -22.01 -25.54
CA SER A 509 10.51 -20.75 -25.80
C SER A 509 10.49 -20.42 -27.30
N THR A 510 9.47 -19.67 -27.70
CA THR A 510 9.34 -19.20 -29.10
C THR A 510 9.76 -17.73 -29.19
N LEU A 511 10.36 -17.35 -30.32
CA LEU A 511 10.73 -15.97 -30.63
C LEU A 511 9.77 -15.40 -31.67
N ASN A 512 9.09 -14.29 -31.36
CA ASN A 512 8.31 -13.52 -32.32
C ASN A 512 8.94 -12.15 -32.55
N LEU A 513 9.47 -11.92 -33.75
CA LEU A 513 10.03 -10.66 -34.18
C LEU A 513 8.97 -9.87 -34.96
N ASP A 514 8.47 -8.80 -34.35
CA ASP A 514 7.35 -8.00 -34.84
C ASP A 514 7.68 -6.50 -34.82
N GLY A 515 8.87 -6.13 -35.31
CA GLY A 515 9.26 -4.72 -35.45
C GLY A 515 10.46 -4.30 -34.60
N GLY A 516 10.96 -5.16 -33.72
CA GLY A 516 12.03 -4.84 -32.78
C GLY A 516 13.38 -5.48 -33.11
N ARG A 517 14.29 -5.38 -32.12
CA ARG A 517 15.66 -5.88 -32.20
C ARG A 517 15.92 -6.93 -31.12
N LEU A 518 16.39 -8.11 -31.52
CA LEU A 518 17.05 -9.06 -30.63
C LEU A 518 18.55 -8.85 -30.71
N GLU A 519 19.24 -8.83 -29.57
CA GLU A 519 20.68 -8.69 -29.46
C GLU A 519 21.25 -9.76 -28.52
N LEU A 520 22.31 -10.45 -28.95
CA LEU A 520 23.09 -11.35 -28.10
C LEU A 520 24.40 -10.65 -27.73
N SER A 521 24.75 -10.60 -26.44
CA SER A 521 26.08 -10.12 -26.02
C SER A 521 27.19 -11.02 -26.56
N ASP A 522 28.40 -10.49 -26.68
CA ASP A 522 29.59 -11.24 -27.12
C ASP A 522 29.73 -12.60 -26.40
N ASN A 523 30.19 -13.62 -27.12
CA ASN A 523 30.41 -14.98 -26.60
C ASN A 523 29.16 -15.68 -26.02
N SER A 524 27.95 -15.22 -26.39
CA SER A 524 26.69 -15.80 -25.93
C SER A 524 26.10 -16.83 -26.91
N THR A 525 25.39 -17.80 -26.36
CA THR A 525 24.62 -18.79 -27.13
C THR A 525 23.16 -18.76 -26.71
N GLN A 526 22.24 -18.83 -27.68
CA GLN A 526 20.81 -18.91 -27.43
C GLN A 526 20.15 -19.89 -28.41
N THR A 527 19.19 -20.65 -27.91
CA THR A 527 18.33 -21.53 -28.71
C THR A 527 16.86 -21.14 -28.53
N PHE A 528 16.06 -21.20 -29.58
CA PHE A 528 14.60 -21.11 -29.49
C PHE A 528 13.93 -22.29 -30.19
N ALA A 529 12.75 -22.67 -29.72
CA ALA A 529 11.92 -23.70 -30.33
C ALA A 529 11.47 -23.29 -31.73
N SER A 530 11.16 -22.00 -31.93
CA SER A 530 10.82 -21.48 -33.25
C SER A 530 11.05 -19.97 -33.37
N ILE A 531 11.08 -19.49 -34.62
CA ILE A 531 11.04 -18.07 -34.97
C ILE A 531 9.77 -17.73 -35.77
N SER A 532 9.15 -16.61 -35.44
CA SER A 532 8.18 -15.91 -36.30
C SER A 532 8.73 -14.53 -36.68
N LEU A 533 8.43 -14.08 -37.90
CA LEU A 533 8.78 -12.76 -38.42
C LEU A 533 7.52 -12.12 -39.00
N THR A 534 6.88 -11.22 -38.26
CA THR A 534 5.62 -10.59 -38.66
C THR A 534 5.80 -9.14 -39.12
N ALA A 535 6.87 -8.46 -38.71
CA ALA A 535 7.26 -7.13 -39.18
C ALA A 535 8.80 -6.99 -39.31
N ASN A 536 9.25 -5.90 -39.94
CA ASN A 536 10.67 -5.64 -40.17
C ASN A 536 11.47 -5.62 -38.87
N SER A 537 12.46 -6.51 -38.74
CA SER A 537 13.14 -6.72 -37.46
C SER A 537 14.65 -6.89 -37.63
N VAL A 538 15.38 -6.76 -36.52
CA VAL A 538 16.84 -6.87 -36.46
C VAL A 538 17.25 -7.98 -35.51
N ILE A 539 18.22 -8.80 -35.91
CA ILE A 539 19.00 -9.65 -35.02
C ILE A 539 20.44 -9.13 -35.04
N ASP A 540 20.97 -8.82 -33.87
CA ASP A 540 22.37 -8.50 -33.69
C ASP A 540 23.06 -9.60 -32.91
N LEU A 541 24.04 -10.20 -33.56
CA LEU A 541 24.81 -11.29 -33.01
C LEU A 541 26.09 -10.82 -32.35
N ASN A 542 26.47 -9.54 -32.43
CA ASN A 542 27.78 -9.07 -31.93
C ASN A 542 28.90 -10.08 -32.32
N SER A 543 29.88 -10.34 -31.45
CA SER A 543 31.04 -11.20 -31.73
C SER A 543 30.97 -12.57 -31.06
N ASP A 544 31.40 -13.60 -31.79
CA ASP A 544 31.53 -14.98 -31.29
C ASP A 544 30.25 -15.56 -30.65
N THR A 545 29.06 -15.20 -31.16
CA THR A 545 27.78 -15.72 -30.64
C THR A 545 27.20 -16.85 -31.49
N VAL A 546 26.27 -17.61 -30.91
CA VAL A 546 25.53 -18.66 -31.64
C VAL A 546 24.03 -18.55 -31.35
N LEU A 547 23.26 -18.23 -32.37
CA LEU A 547 21.79 -18.29 -32.34
C LEU A 547 21.30 -19.51 -33.11
N THR A 548 20.60 -20.42 -32.42
CA THR A 548 20.04 -21.66 -33.00
C THR A 548 18.51 -21.65 -32.94
N LEU A 549 17.86 -22.00 -34.04
CA LEU A 549 16.39 -22.07 -34.14
C LEU A 549 15.94 -23.48 -34.57
N ALA A 550 14.97 -24.07 -33.87
CA ALA A 550 14.55 -25.44 -34.15
C ALA A 550 13.44 -25.55 -35.21
N ALA A 551 12.57 -24.54 -35.34
CA ALA A 551 11.44 -24.54 -36.26
C ALA A 551 11.01 -23.13 -36.69
N PHE A 552 9.96 -23.05 -37.52
CA PHE A 552 9.31 -21.80 -37.92
C PHE A 552 7.89 -21.70 -37.34
N GLY A 553 7.52 -20.49 -36.95
CA GLY A 553 6.14 -20.05 -36.82
C GLY A 553 5.70 -19.27 -38.07
N THR A 554 5.06 -18.12 -37.89
CA THR A 554 4.58 -17.29 -39.00
C THR A 554 5.71 -16.49 -39.63
N ILE A 555 5.89 -16.63 -40.95
CA ILE A 555 6.82 -15.82 -41.74
C ILE A 555 6.01 -14.95 -42.71
N ASN A 556 5.99 -13.65 -42.47
CA ASN A 556 5.39 -12.68 -43.38
C ASN A 556 6.37 -12.38 -44.53
N GLY A 557 6.01 -12.79 -45.75
CA GLY A 557 6.83 -12.58 -46.94
C GLY A 557 7.03 -11.12 -47.35
N ALA A 558 6.35 -10.15 -46.71
CA ALA A 558 6.62 -8.72 -46.89
C ALA A 558 7.63 -8.15 -45.87
N SER A 559 7.93 -8.89 -44.80
CA SER A 559 8.81 -8.45 -43.72
C SER A 559 10.26 -8.78 -44.01
N THR A 560 11.15 -7.87 -43.64
CA THR A 560 12.61 -8.00 -43.78
C THR A 560 13.27 -8.36 -42.45
N LEU A 561 14.34 -9.15 -42.51
CA LEU A 561 15.20 -9.45 -41.37
C LEU A 561 16.61 -8.92 -41.64
N SER A 562 17.12 -8.04 -40.78
CA SER A 562 18.52 -7.63 -40.83
C SER A 562 19.33 -8.35 -39.77
N VAL A 563 20.32 -9.12 -40.18
CA VAL A 563 21.28 -9.79 -39.30
C VAL A 563 22.58 -9.00 -39.30
N ILE A 564 22.99 -8.53 -38.13
CA ILE A 564 24.28 -7.90 -37.90
C ILE A 564 25.16 -8.94 -37.20
N ASN A 565 26.37 -9.15 -37.72
CA ASN A 565 27.31 -10.14 -37.23
C ASN A 565 28.74 -9.62 -37.36
N SER A 566 29.45 -9.45 -36.24
CA SER A 566 30.90 -9.25 -36.23
C SER A 566 31.58 -10.61 -36.13
N GLY A 567 32.51 -10.87 -37.05
CA GLY A 567 33.01 -12.22 -37.41
C GLY A 567 33.22 -13.18 -36.24
N GLY A 568 32.84 -14.45 -36.45
CA GLY A 568 32.84 -15.51 -35.44
C GLY A 568 31.43 -15.97 -35.06
N SER A 569 30.42 -15.12 -35.25
CA SER A 569 29.05 -15.44 -34.88
C SER A 569 28.30 -16.30 -35.90
N THR A 570 27.33 -17.08 -35.45
CA THR A 570 26.57 -18.04 -36.27
C THR A 570 25.06 -17.86 -36.10
N PHE A 571 24.34 -17.63 -37.20
CA PHE A 571 22.88 -17.71 -37.27
C PHE A 571 22.47 -19.02 -37.96
N ARG A 572 21.84 -19.94 -37.24
CA ARG A 572 21.57 -21.28 -37.78
C ARG A 572 20.24 -21.86 -37.35
N PHE A 573 19.81 -22.86 -38.11
CA PHE A 573 18.59 -23.61 -37.89
C PHE A 573 18.87 -25.10 -37.83
N LEU A 574 18.11 -25.85 -37.02
CA LEU A 574 18.24 -27.30 -36.91
C LEU A 574 17.68 -27.99 -38.18
N GLY A 575 18.45 -28.92 -38.75
CA GLY A 575 18.06 -29.72 -39.91
C GLY A 575 18.40 -29.09 -41.27
N ASP A 576 18.12 -29.84 -42.35
CA ASP A 576 18.22 -29.36 -43.73
C ASP A 576 16.94 -28.62 -44.12
N LEU A 577 17.04 -27.30 -44.21
CA LEU A 577 15.93 -26.41 -44.54
C LEU A 577 16.06 -25.81 -45.94
N THR A 578 17.01 -26.29 -46.74
CA THR A 578 17.30 -25.73 -48.07
C THR A 578 16.12 -25.86 -49.04
N SER A 579 15.13 -26.69 -48.76
CA SER A 579 13.89 -26.82 -49.53
C SER A 579 12.62 -26.37 -48.78
N ASP A 580 12.75 -25.90 -47.54
CA ASP A 580 11.62 -25.45 -46.73
C ASP A 580 11.09 -24.08 -47.21
N VAL A 581 9.78 -23.98 -47.46
CA VAL A 581 9.16 -22.78 -48.03
C VAL A 581 9.24 -21.58 -47.08
N ASN A 582 9.09 -21.80 -45.78
CA ASN A 582 9.18 -20.73 -44.78
C ASN A 582 10.62 -20.24 -44.67
N PHE A 583 11.60 -21.15 -44.68
CA PHE A 583 13.01 -20.79 -44.71
C PHE A 583 13.38 -20.02 -45.98
N GLN A 584 12.96 -20.46 -47.17
CA GLN A 584 13.25 -19.75 -48.41
C GLN A 584 12.63 -18.36 -48.44
N THR A 585 11.42 -18.20 -47.88
CA THR A 585 10.76 -16.89 -47.74
C THR A 585 11.54 -15.99 -46.78
N LEU A 586 11.93 -16.51 -45.61
CA LEU A 586 12.73 -15.78 -44.64
C LEU A 586 14.09 -15.38 -45.24
N LEU A 587 14.80 -16.32 -45.84
CA LEU A 587 16.13 -16.14 -46.42
C LEU A 587 16.13 -15.09 -47.54
N GLY A 588 15.13 -15.16 -48.44
CA GLY A 588 14.98 -14.20 -49.54
C GLY A 588 14.76 -12.76 -49.08
N ASN A 589 14.27 -12.57 -47.85
CA ASN A 589 14.06 -11.27 -47.22
C ASN A 589 15.09 -10.93 -46.13
N THR A 590 16.13 -11.76 -45.99
CA THR A 590 17.18 -11.56 -44.97
C THR A 590 18.39 -10.86 -45.59
N THR A 591 18.93 -9.88 -44.86
CA THR A 591 20.25 -9.31 -45.14
C THR A 591 21.24 -9.68 -44.02
N VAL A 592 22.49 -9.95 -44.37
CA VAL A 592 23.58 -10.14 -43.39
C VAL A 592 24.61 -9.04 -43.62
N ASN A 593 24.84 -8.19 -42.61
CA ASN A 593 25.73 -7.03 -42.69
C ASN A 593 25.45 -6.13 -43.90
N GLY A 594 24.17 -5.98 -44.27
CA GLY A 594 23.70 -5.20 -45.40
C GLY A 594 23.78 -5.88 -46.78
N GLY A 595 24.38 -7.07 -46.89
CA GLY A 595 24.36 -7.89 -48.11
C GLY A 595 23.21 -8.89 -48.13
N ALA A 596 22.88 -9.44 -49.30
CA ALA A 596 21.91 -10.54 -49.41
C ALA A 596 22.38 -11.79 -48.64
N ALA A 597 21.45 -12.55 -48.09
CA ALA A 597 21.74 -13.78 -47.37
C ALA A 597 21.72 -15.01 -48.29
N THR A 598 22.57 -15.99 -48.00
CA THR A 598 22.51 -17.35 -48.56
C THR A 598 22.61 -18.37 -47.42
N ALA A 599 22.47 -19.66 -47.72
CA ALA A 599 22.47 -20.71 -46.73
C ALA A 599 23.35 -21.90 -47.10
N SER A 600 23.95 -22.54 -46.10
CA SER A 600 24.69 -23.79 -46.26
C SER A 600 24.29 -24.81 -45.20
N TYR A 601 24.05 -26.05 -45.61
CA TYR A 601 23.78 -27.17 -44.71
C TYR A 601 25.07 -27.95 -44.42
N ASP A 602 25.38 -28.18 -43.15
CA ASP A 602 26.61 -28.84 -42.70
C ASP A 602 26.44 -30.32 -42.31
N GLY A 603 25.23 -30.87 -42.46
CA GLY A 603 24.87 -32.22 -42.00
C GLY A 603 24.12 -32.25 -40.67
N THR A 604 23.99 -31.12 -39.97
CA THR A 604 23.16 -30.97 -38.76
C THR A 604 22.36 -29.68 -38.77
N TYR A 605 22.96 -28.56 -39.22
CA TYR A 605 22.36 -27.25 -39.23
C TYR A 605 22.38 -26.61 -40.61
N THR A 606 21.32 -25.86 -40.92
CA THR A 606 21.29 -24.90 -42.02
C THR A 606 21.72 -23.53 -41.49
N THR A 607 22.89 -23.04 -41.92
CA THR A 607 23.47 -21.78 -41.45
C THR A 607 23.24 -20.67 -42.47
N VAL A 608 22.81 -19.49 -42.00
CA VAL A 608 22.63 -18.28 -42.81
C VAL A 608 23.94 -17.50 -42.83
N VAL A 609 24.44 -17.21 -44.03
CA VAL A 609 25.72 -16.53 -44.28
C VAL A 609 25.54 -15.42 -45.32
N PRO A 610 26.39 -14.38 -45.36
CA PRO A 610 26.34 -13.39 -46.42
C PRO A 610 26.63 -14.04 -47.77
N GLU A 611 25.90 -13.65 -48.82
CA GLU A 611 26.21 -14.05 -50.19
C GLU A 611 27.64 -13.57 -50.53
N PRO A 612 28.49 -14.41 -51.17
CA PRO A 612 29.81 -13.96 -51.59
C PRO A 612 29.67 -12.74 -52.49
N GLY A 613 30.15 -11.58 -52.02
CA GLY A 613 30.02 -10.33 -52.76
C GLY A 613 30.51 -10.49 -54.20
N THR A 614 29.82 -9.89 -55.16
CA THR A 614 30.10 -10.04 -56.60
C THR A 614 31.57 -9.77 -56.96
N VAL A 615 32.26 -8.92 -56.19
CA VAL A 615 33.69 -8.63 -56.32
C VAL A 615 34.58 -9.83 -55.96
N GLY A 616 34.21 -10.64 -54.98
CA GLY A 616 34.92 -11.87 -54.60
C GLY A 616 34.78 -12.98 -55.66
N LEU A 617 33.58 -13.13 -56.23
CA LEU A 617 33.32 -14.06 -57.33
C LEU A 617 34.02 -13.63 -58.64
N ILE A 618 34.04 -12.33 -58.95
CA ILE A 618 34.79 -11.79 -60.09
C ILE A 618 36.30 -11.95 -59.86
N GLY A 619 36.80 -11.72 -58.64
CA GLY A 619 38.21 -11.90 -58.28
C GLY A 619 38.68 -13.36 -58.42
N LEU A 620 37.89 -14.32 -57.96
CA LEU A 620 38.12 -15.76 -58.15
C LEU A 620 38.04 -16.16 -59.62
N GLY A 621 37.04 -15.65 -60.36
CA GLY A 621 36.89 -15.89 -61.80
C GLY A 621 38.08 -15.37 -62.61
N ILE A 622 38.57 -14.16 -62.30
CA ILE A 622 39.76 -13.58 -62.93
C ILE A 622 41.03 -14.36 -62.55
N ALA A 623 41.20 -14.75 -61.28
CA ALA A 623 42.35 -15.55 -60.85
C ALA A 623 42.37 -16.94 -61.52
N PHE A 624 41.21 -17.58 -61.68
CA PHE A 624 41.06 -18.85 -62.36
C PHE A 624 41.31 -18.72 -63.88
N ALA A 625 40.81 -17.64 -64.51
CA ALA A 625 41.08 -17.33 -65.91
C ALA A 625 42.57 -17.05 -66.18
N ILE A 626 43.24 -16.32 -65.29
CA ILE A 626 44.70 -16.09 -65.33
C ILE A 626 45.47 -17.41 -65.14
N GLY A 627 45.00 -18.28 -64.24
CA GLY A 627 45.54 -19.63 -64.05
C GLY A 627 45.44 -20.51 -65.30
N MET A 628 44.28 -20.52 -65.97
CA MET A 628 44.08 -21.25 -67.23
C MET A 628 44.87 -20.66 -68.40
N ALA A 629 45.00 -19.34 -68.51
CA ALA A 629 45.82 -18.68 -69.51
C ALA A 629 47.32 -19.00 -69.35
N ARG A 630 47.81 -19.11 -68.11
CA ARG A 630 49.18 -19.57 -67.81
C ARG A 630 49.40 -21.05 -68.14
N ARG A 631 48.38 -21.90 -68.00
CA ARG A 631 48.47 -23.34 -68.33
C ARG A 631 48.51 -23.57 -69.85
N ARG A 632 47.75 -22.81 -70.64
CA ARG A 632 47.79 -22.88 -72.12
C ARG A 632 49.12 -22.41 -72.74
N ARG A 633 49.89 -21.54 -72.08
CA ARG A 633 51.23 -21.12 -72.54
C ARG A 633 52.36 -22.12 -72.26
N LYS A 634 52.10 -23.20 -71.51
CA LYS A 634 53.10 -24.25 -71.23
C LYS A 634 52.92 -25.51 -72.10
N SER A 635 51.92 -25.54 -72.97
CA SER A 635 51.59 -26.68 -73.83
C SER A 635 51.69 -26.36 -75.33
N SER A 636 52.49 -25.34 -75.70
CA SER A 636 52.81 -24.95 -77.07
C SER A 636 54.31 -24.98 -77.29
#